data_AF-A0A317CGY2-F1
#
_entry.id   AF-A0A317CGY2-F1
#
_cell.length_a   1.000
_cell.length_b   1.000
_cell.length_c   1.000
_cell.angle_alpha   90.00
_cell.angle_beta   90.00
_cell.angle_gamma   90.00
#
_symmetry.space_group_name_H-M   'P 1'
#
loop_
_entity.id
_entity.type
_entity.pdbx_description
1 polymer ?
#
loop_
_entity_poly.entity_id
_entity_poly.type
_entity_poly.pdbx_seq_one_letter_code
_entity_poly.pdbx_strand_id
1 'polypeptide(L)'
;MTIAMNKLLITFLYTLATAICVVSNTAVATEDILTARTSSDFESTLEKSKLVLEEHNFTVAHVQRCDGGLRQMGYHTDNYKIIFFGRLEEVREVTRAHPELMPFLPLKLAVFAEKDETLLSIVNPTSILAMMPALEKELQPLFSKWEKELRQVLAEFQ
;
A
#
# COMPACT_ATOMS: atom_id res chain seq x y z
N MET A 1 -19.18 -20.96 -55.45
CA MET A 1 -18.05 -20.15 -54.93
C MET A 1 -18.41 -19.36 -53.66
N THR A 2 -19.49 -19.70 -52.95
CA THR A 2 -20.05 -18.93 -51.83
C THR A 2 -19.78 -19.57 -50.46
N ILE A 3 -19.62 -20.90 -50.40
CA ILE A 3 -19.43 -21.66 -49.15
C ILE A 3 -18.01 -21.47 -48.57
N ALA A 4 -16.99 -21.33 -49.42
CA ALA A 4 -15.60 -21.14 -48.99
C ALA A 4 -15.37 -19.76 -48.35
N MET A 5 -16.06 -18.72 -48.84
CA MET A 5 -15.96 -17.35 -48.32
C MET A 5 -16.53 -17.23 -46.90
N ASN A 6 -17.58 -18.01 -46.60
CA ASN A 6 -18.20 -18.02 -45.27
C ASN A 6 -17.31 -18.71 -44.22
N LYS A 7 -16.57 -19.76 -44.59
CA LYS A 7 -15.60 -20.43 -43.71
C LYS A 7 -14.40 -19.53 -43.41
N LEU A 8 -13.90 -18.79 -44.41
CA LEU A 8 -12.80 -17.83 -44.22
C LEU A 8 -13.19 -16.68 -43.28
N LEU A 9 -14.42 -16.16 -43.43
CA LEU A 9 -14.97 -15.12 -42.56
C LEU A 9 -15.13 -15.60 -41.11
N ILE A 10 -15.62 -16.83 -40.92
CA ILE A 10 -15.79 -17.44 -39.59
C ILE A 10 -14.44 -17.70 -38.93
N THR A 11 -13.46 -18.27 -39.65
CA THR A 11 -12.11 -18.47 -39.10
C THR A 11 -11.44 -17.14 -38.75
N PHE A 12 -11.62 -16.11 -39.57
CA PHE A 12 -11.12 -14.75 -39.28
C PHE A 12 -11.77 -14.17 -38.01
N LEU A 13 -13.08 -14.31 -37.86
CA LEU A 13 -13.81 -13.89 -36.65
C LEU A 13 -13.33 -14.65 -35.41
N TYR A 14 -13.06 -15.96 -35.51
CA TYR A 14 -12.50 -16.73 -34.40
C TYR A 14 -11.08 -16.27 -34.05
N THR A 15 -10.19 -16.06 -35.03
CA THR A 15 -8.83 -15.55 -34.76
C THR A 15 -8.83 -14.15 -34.18
N LEU A 16 -9.78 -13.29 -34.60
CA LEU A 16 -9.94 -11.95 -34.05
C LEU A 16 -10.45 -12.00 -32.61
N ALA A 17 -11.38 -12.91 -32.29
CA ALA A 17 -11.86 -13.12 -30.94
C ALA A 17 -10.78 -13.65 -29.99
N THR A 18 -9.94 -14.61 -30.43
CA THR A 18 -8.80 -15.07 -29.62
C THR A 18 -7.76 -13.98 -29.41
N ALA A 19 -7.48 -13.15 -30.42
CA ALA A 19 -6.57 -12.02 -30.29
C ALA A 19 -7.09 -10.97 -29.28
N ILE A 20 -8.39 -10.68 -29.27
CA ILE A 20 -9.00 -9.74 -28.31
C ILE A 20 -8.92 -10.27 -26.87
N CYS A 21 -9.13 -11.57 -26.64
CA CYS A 21 -9.01 -12.15 -25.29
C CYS A 21 -7.58 -12.08 -24.73
N VAL A 22 -6.54 -12.21 -25.57
CA VAL A 22 -5.14 -12.15 -25.13
C VAL A 22 -4.70 -10.72 -24.80
N VAL A 23 -5.37 -9.69 -25.32
CA VAL A 23 -5.09 -8.26 -25.05
C VAL A 23 -5.88 -7.72 -23.86
N SER A 24 -6.49 -8.60 -23.04
CA SER A 24 -6.99 -8.24 -21.70
C SER A 24 -5.78 -8.03 -20.77
N ASN A 25 -4.98 -7.01 -21.10
CA ASN A 25 -3.81 -6.60 -20.37
C ASN A 25 -4.26 -6.26 -18.95
N THR A 26 -3.62 -6.89 -17.98
CA THR A 26 -3.88 -6.77 -16.56
C THR A 26 -3.80 -5.29 -16.16
N ALA A 27 -4.95 -4.63 -16.02
CA ALA A 27 -5.02 -3.43 -15.22
C ALA A 27 -4.65 -3.85 -13.79
N VAL A 28 -3.37 -3.71 -13.43
CA VAL A 28 -2.95 -3.80 -12.05
C VAL A 28 -3.63 -2.62 -11.38
N ALA A 29 -4.72 -2.91 -10.65
CA ALA A 29 -5.36 -1.91 -9.82
C ALA A 29 -4.29 -1.36 -8.88
N THR A 30 -4.13 -0.04 -8.87
CA THR A 30 -3.27 0.62 -7.90
C THR A 30 -3.77 0.25 -6.51
N GLU A 31 -2.92 -0.42 -5.75
CA GLU A 31 -3.25 -0.87 -4.40
C GLU A 31 -3.21 0.34 -3.46
N ASP A 32 -4.37 0.76 -2.93
CA ASP A 32 -4.46 1.94 -2.04
C ASP A 32 -3.84 1.73 -0.66
N ILE A 33 -3.80 0.48 -0.21
CA ILE A 33 -3.25 0.08 1.08
C ILE A 33 -2.35 -1.12 0.85
N LEU A 34 -1.07 -0.93 1.12
CA LEU A 34 -0.07 -1.99 1.10
C LEU A 34 -0.24 -2.85 2.36
N THR A 35 -0.27 -4.17 2.20
CA THR A 35 -0.50 -5.09 3.33
C THR A 35 0.50 -6.24 3.39
N ALA A 36 0.77 -6.74 4.61
CA ALA A 36 1.46 -7.99 4.86
C ALA A 36 0.85 -8.71 6.08
N ARG A 37 0.84 -10.04 6.05
CA ARG A 37 0.33 -10.90 7.13
C ARG A 37 1.43 -11.82 7.61
N THR A 38 1.50 -12.02 8.92
CA THR A 38 2.43 -12.97 9.54
C THR A 38 1.72 -13.81 10.59
N SER A 39 2.16 -15.05 10.77
CA SER A 39 1.73 -15.93 11.87
C SER A 39 2.42 -15.64 13.21
N SER A 40 3.34 -14.66 13.23
CA SER A 40 3.97 -14.19 14.47
C SER A 40 2.95 -13.43 15.33
N ASP A 41 3.12 -13.51 16.65
CA ASP A 41 2.28 -12.79 17.59
C ASP A 41 2.43 -11.28 17.46
N PHE A 42 1.47 -10.55 18.03
CA PHE A 42 1.40 -9.10 17.90
C PHE A 42 2.63 -8.36 18.43
N GLU A 43 3.11 -8.71 19.62
CA GLU A 43 4.20 -7.93 20.25
C GLU A 43 5.53 -8.21 19.55
N SER A 44 5.80 -9.47 19.15
CA SER A 44 7.00 -9.77 18.36
C SER A 44 6.96 -9.09 16.98
N THR A 45 5.79 -9.06 16.33
CA THR A 45 5.61 -8.38 15.03
C THR A 45 5.79 -6.86 15.17
N LEU A 46 5.27 -6.25 16.23
CA LEU A 46 5.43 -4.82 16.51
C LEU A 46 6.90 -4.46 16.73
N GLU A 47 7.63 -5.23 17.52
CA GLU A 47 9.07 -5.00 17.76
C GLU A 47 9.87 -5.16 16.47
N LYS A 48 9.61 -6.24 15.70
CA LYS A 48 10.23 -6.45 14.39
C LYS A 48 9.91 -5.31 13.41
N SER A 49 8.69 -4.76 13.44
CA SER A 49 8.28 -3.62 12.60
C SER A 49 9.16 -2.41 12.81
N LYS A 50 9.47 -2.06 14.06
CA LYS A 50 10.36 -0.93 14.37
C LYS A 50 11.78 -1.18 13.88
N LEU A 51 12.30 -2.39 14.09
CA LEU A 51 13.65 -2.78 13.65
C LEU A 51 13.77 -2.72 12.12
N VAL A 52 12.84 -3.35 11.38
CA VAL A 52 12.85 -3.35 9.92
C VAL A 52 12.74 -1.91 9.37
N LEU A 53 11.91 -1.06 9.99
CA LEU A 53 11.84 0.35 9.59
C LEU A 53 13.20 1.05 9.74
N GLU A 54 13.91 0.83 10.85
CA GLU A 54 15.24 1.38 11.08
C GLU A 54 16.29 0.83 10.10
N GLU A 55 16.27 -0.47 9.81
CA GLU A 55 17.14 -1.12 8.82
C GLU A 55 16.95 -0.55 7.41
N HIS A 56 15.72 -0.14 7.09
CA HIS A 56 15.37 0.56 5.85
C HIS A 56 15.59 2.08 5.91
N ASN A 57 16.31 2.58 6.93
CA ASN A 57 16.64 4.00 7.13
C ASN A 57 15.41 4.90 7.36
N PHE A 58 14.32 4.35 7.90
CA PHE A 58 13.23 5.15 8.44
C PHE A 58 13.42 5.38 9.94
N THR A 59 12.94 6.51 10.44
CA THR A 59 12.91 6.78 11.88
C THR A 59 11.50 6.60 12.41
N VAL A 60 11.36 5.84 13.49
CA VAL A 60 10.11 5.77 14.25
C VAL A 60 9.96 7.04 15.08
N ALA A 61 8.94 7.84 14.78
CA ALA A 61 8.65 9.09 15.46
C ALA A 61 7.78 8.88 16.71
N HIS A 62 6.80 7.99 16.61
CA HIS A 62 5.84 7.72 17.69
C HIS A 62 5.15 6.37 17.49
N VAL A 63 4.72 5.74 18.58
CA VAL A 63 3.84 4.57 18.54
C VAL A 63 2.58 4.87 19.35
N GLN A 64 1.44 4.87 18.68
CA GLN A 64 0.15 5.15 19.30
C GLN A 64 -0.59 3.84 19.57
N ARG A 65 -1.18 3.76 20.77
CA ARG A 65 -2.11 2.70 21.16
C ARG A 65 -3.53 3.08 20.75
N CYS A 66 -4.21 2.23 19.98
CA CYS A 66 -5.51 2.55 19.38
C CYS A 66 -6.67 1.69 19.94
N ASP A 67 -6.37 0.49 20.45
CA ASP A 67 -7.33 -0.46 21.02
C ASP A 67 -8.10 0.07 22.24
N GLY A 68 -7.45 0.88 23.09
CA GLY A 68 -8.05 1.38 24.33
C GLY A 68 -9.26 2.29 24.10
N GLY A 69 -9.14 3.26 23.19
CA GLY A 69 -10.24 4.17 22.85
C GLY A 69 -11.38 3.46 22.14
N LEU A 70 -11.06 2.51 21.26
CA LEU A 70 -12.07 1.70 20.56
C LEU A 70 -12.91 0.88 21.54
N ARG A 71 -12.29 0.24 22.54
CA ARG A 71 -13.03 -0.48 23.58
C ARG A 71 -13.93 0.43 24.41
N GLN A 72 -13.48 1.65 24.73
CA GLN A 72 -14.32 2.64 25.43
C GLN A 72 -15.56 3.06 24.62
N MET A 73 -15.47 3.01 23.29
CA MET A 73 -16.59 3.28 22.37
C MET A 73 -17.48 2.05 22.09
N GLY A 74 -17.18 0.90 22.71
CA GLY A 74 -17.97 -0.33 22.56
C GLY A 74 -17.55 -1.24 21.40
N TYR A 75 -16.40 -0.99 20.77
CA TYR A 75 -15.88 -1.88 19.73
C TYR A 75 -15.16 -3.09 20.36
N HIS A 76 -15.40 -4.26 19.77
CA HIS A 76 -14.61 -5.47 20.02
C HIS A 76 -13.39 -5.45 19.11
N THR A 77 -12.22 -5.20 19.70
CA THR A 77 -10.95 -5.15 18.97
C THR A 77 -9.85 -5.79 19.80
N ASP A 78 -8.94 -6.47 19.12
CA ASP A 78 -7.72 -7.01 19.70
C ASP A 78 -6.64 -5.90 19.79
N ASN A 79 -5.39 -6.29 20.01
CA ASN A 79 -4.27 -5.37 20.03
C ASN A 79 -4.15 -4.63 18.70
N TYR A 80 -4.11 -3.30 18.78
CA TYR A 80 -3.99 -2.41 17.63
C TYR A 80 -3.14 -1.19 18.00
N LYS A 81 -2.04 -1.01 17.28
CA LYS A 81 -1.13 0.14 17.40
C LYS A 81 -0.81 0.71 16.02
N ILE A 82 -0.51 2.01 15.97
CA ILE A 82 0.00 2.70 14.78
C ILE A 82 1.42 3.18 15.07
N ILE A 83 2.36 2.81 14.20
CA ILE A 83 3.73 3.34 14.18
C ILE A 83 3.74 4.54 13.21
N PHE A 84 4.07 5.73 13.72
CA PHE A 84 4.34 6.91 12.92
C PHE A 84 5.83 6.94 12.58
N PHE A 85 6.16 6.98 11.29
CA PHE A 85 7.55 6.86 10.84
C PHE A 85 7.83 7.65 9.56
N GLY A 86 9.11 7.90 9.30
CA GLY A 86 9.56 8.50 8.06
C GLY A 86 11.02 8.92 8.14
N ARG A 87 11.56 9.40 7.02
CA ARG A 87 12.82 10.16 7.04
C ARG A 87 12.48 11.58 7.45
N LEU A 88 12.71 11.91 8.72
CA LEU A 88 12.11 13.10 9.36
C LEU A 88 12.42 14.41 8.63
N GLU A 89 13.65 14.61 8.15
CA GLU A 89 13.99 15.81 7.38
C GLU A 89 13.27 15.85 6.03
N GLU A 90 13.24 14.74 5.28
CA GLU A 90 12.50 14.63 4.01
C GLU A 90 11.00 14.91 4.22
N VAL A 91 10.40 14.37 5.28
CA VAL A 91 9.00 14.64 5.66
C VAL A 91 8.79 16.11 6.03
N ARG A 92 9.69 16.71 6.80
CA ARG A 92 9.61 18.14 7.19
C ARG A 92 9.75 19.06 5.98
N GLU A 93 10.63 18.73 5.03
CA GLU A 93 10.80 19.49 3.80
C GLU A 93 9.55 19.44 2.94
N VAL A 94 9.01 18.25 2.70
CA VAL A 94 7.78 18.06 1.91
C VAL A 94 6.60 18.79 2.54
N THR A 95 6.38 18.62 3.85
CA THR A 95 5.24 19.28 4.54
C THR A 95 5.41 20.79 4.70
N ARG A 96 6.64 21.31 4.67
CA ARG A 96 6.89 22.77 4.62
C ARG A 96 6.57 23.35 3.26
N ALA A 97 6.91 22.63 2.18
CA ALA A 97 6.61 23.03 0.81
C ALA A 97 5.12 22.86 0.46
N HIS A 98 4.51 21.79 0.96
CA HIS A 98 3.14 21.37 0.66
C HIS A 98 2.38 21.06 1.97
N PRO A 99 1.93 22.09 2.73
CA PRO A 99 1.24 21.92 4.01
C PRO A 99 -0.02 21.05 3.96
N GLU A 100 -0.67 20.94 2.80
CA GLU A 100 -1.81 20.07 2.54
C GLU A 100 -1.50 18.57 2.74
N LEU A 101 -0.22 18.18 2.72
CA LEU A 101 0.21 16.80 3.00
C LEU A 101 0.34 16.48 4.49
N MET A 102 0.23 17.47 5.38
CA MET A 102 0.35 17.29 6.83
C MET A 102 -0.58 16.21 7.41
N PRO A 103 -1.84 16.01 6.97
CA PRO A 103 -2.69 14.93 7.48
C PRO A 103 -2.15 13.53 7.15
N PHE A 104 -1.39 13.42 6.06
CA PHE A 104 -0.90 12.15 5.53
C PHE A 104 0.50 11.82 6.03
N LEU A 105 1.29 12.81 6.45
CA LEU A 105 2.66 12.67 6.90
C LEU A 105 2.85 12.97 8.41
N PRO A 106 3.76 12.29 9.14
CA PRO A 106 4.61 11.19 8.68
C PRO A 106 3.81 9.94 8.29
N LEU A 107 4.47 9.00 7.60
CA LEU A 107 3.87 7.74 7.18
C LEU A 107 3.41 6.94 8.41
N LYS A 108 2.42 6.07 8.20
CA LYS A 108 1.76 5.32 9.26
C LYS A 108 1.74 3.84 8.92
N LEU A 109 2.28 3.01 9.81
CA LEU A 109 2.20 1.55 9.75
C LEU A 109 1.26 1.10 10.85
N ALA A 110 0.06 0.65 10.47
CA ALA A 110 -0.87 0.04 11.39
C ALA A 110 -0.48 -1.44 11.57
N VAL A 111 -0.36 -1.85 12.82
CA VAL A 111 -0.11 -3.24 13.25
C VAL A 111 -1.28 -3.64 14.12
N PHE A 112 -1.98 -4.72 13.77
CA PHE A 112 -3.09 -5.22 14.58
C PHE A 112 -3.23 -6.73 14.53
N ALA A 113 -3.60 -7.31 15.66
CA ALA A 113 -3.90 -8.73 15.79
C ALA A 113 -5.24 -9.05 15.12
N GLU A 114 -5.28 -10.12 14.33
CA GLU A 114 -6.48 -10.66 13.72
C GLU A 114 -6.46 -12.18 13.86
N LYS A 115 -7.23 -12.71 14.83
CA LYS A 115 -7.26 -14.14 15.18
C LYS A 115 -5.87 -14.66 15.54
N ASP A 116 -5.33 -15.58 14.75
CA ASP A 116 -4.03 -16.21 14.95
C ASP A 116 -2.91 -15.56 14.12
N GLU A 117 -3.19 -14.42 13.47
CA GLU A 117 -2.26 -13.67 12.64
C GLU A 117 -2.08 -12.24 13.14
N THR A 118 -0.98 -11.61 12.73
CA THR A 118 -0.79 -10.16 12.82
C THR A 118 -0.81 -9.56 11.42
N LEU A 119 -1.67 -8.56 11.22
CA LEU A 119 -1.78 -7.80 9.97
C LEU A 119 -0.98 -6.49 10.10
N LEU A 120 -0.23 -6.18 9.05
CA LEU A 120 0.48 -4.92 8.84
C LEU A 120 -0.15 -4.21 7.65
N SER A 121 -0.40 -2.90 7.79
CA SER A 121 -0.94 -2.10 6.69
C SER A 121 -0.37 -0.68 6.65
N ILE A 122 -0.11 -0.19 5.44
CA ILE A 122 0.42 1.15 5.17
C ILE A 122 -0.39 1.75 4.02
N VAL A 123 -0.85 2.99 4.16
CA VAL A 123 -1.45 3.71 3.02
C VAL A 123 -0.40 3.85 1.93
N ASN A 124 -0.72 3.42 0.71
CA ASN A 124 0.21 3.54 -0.40
C ASN A 124 0.48 5.03 -0.68
N PRO A 125 1.75 5.48 -0.64
CA PRO A 125 2.06 6.87 -0.92
C PRO A 125 1.50 7.34 -2.27
N THR A 126 1.60 6.53 -3.32
CA THR A 126 1.13 6.96 -4.65
C THR A 126 -0.39 7.19 -4.69
N SER A 127 -1.17 6.51 -3.86
CA SER A 127 -2.61 6.79 -3.72
C SER A 127 -2.91 8.12 -3.03
N ILE A 128 -2.01 8.64 -2.18
CA ILE A 128 -2.13 10.00 -1.64
C ILE A 128 -2.03 11.04 -2.77
N LEU A 129 -1.11 10.83 -3.72
CA LEU A 129 -0.95 11.73 -4.87
C LEU A 129 -2.13 11.66 -5.84
N ALA A 130 -2.76 10.50 -5.99
CA ALA A 130 -3.98 10.37 -6.80
C ALA A 130 -5.13 11.25 -6.28
N MET A 131 -5.14 11.54 -4.97
CA MET A 131 -6.08 12.48 -4.35
C MET A 131 -5.67 13.95 -4.50
N MET A 132 -4.44 14.22 -4.96
CA MET A 132 -3.85 15.56 -5.10
C MET A 132 -3.18 15.77 -6.47
N PRO A 133 -3.96 15.79 -7.59
CA PRO A 133 -3.40 15.82 -8.94
C PRO A 133 -2.47 17.02 -9.22
N ALA A 134 -2.66 18.13 -8.50
CA ALA A 134 -1.81 19.31 -8.61
C ALA A 134 -0.35 19.06 -8.18
N LEU A 135 -0.13 18.10 -7.27
CA LEU A 135 1.18 17.77 -6.72
C LEU A 135 1.84 16.57 -7.42
N GLU A 136 1.06 15.80 -8.19
CA GLU A 136 1.48 14.53 -8.77
C GLU A 136 2.77 14.67 -9.58
N LYS A 137 2.82 15.60 -10.54
CA LYS A 137 4.01 15.78 -11.39
C LYS A 137 5.29 16.04 -10.60
N GLU A 138 5.21 16.80 -9.52
CA GLU A 138 6.37 17.17 -8.70
C GLU A 138 6.79 16.03 -7.76
N LEU A 139 5.81 15.43 -7.08
CA LEU A 139 6.07 14.49 -5.98
C LEU A 139 6.06 13.02 -6.40
N GLN A 140 5.61 12.69 -7.62
CA GLN A 140 5.56 11.31 -8.13
C GLN A 140 6.88 10.56 -7.94
N PRO A 141 8.07 11.12 -8.25
CA PRO A 141 9.32 10.40 -8.08
C PRO A 141 9.59 10.01 -6.63
N LEU A 142 9.33 10.92 -5.69
CA LEU A 142 9.54 10.71 -4.27
C LEU A 142 8.56 9.68 -3.70
N PHE A 143 7.27 9.82 -4.00
CA PHE A 143 6.24 8.93 -3.48
C PHE A 143 6.32 7.53 -4.11
N SER A 144 6.74 7.43 -5.37
CA SER A 144 7.02 6.13 -6.01
C SER A 144 8.23 5.44 -5.37
N LYS A 145 9.26 6.21 -4.99
CA LYS A 145 10.40 5.68 -4.23
C LYS A 145 9.94 5.18 -2.86
N TRP A 146 9.15 5.96 -2.13
CA TRP A 146 8.58 5.52 -0.85
C TRP A 146 7.75 4.26 -1.01
N GLU A 147 6.83 4.18 -1.98
CA GLU A 147 6.05 2.97 -2.23
C GLU A 147 6.96 1.74 -2.39
N LYS A 148 8.00 1.83 -3.23
CA LYS A 148 8.92 0.73 -3.45
C LYS A 148 9.62 0.29 -2.16
N GLU A 149 10.10 1.24 -1.36
CA GLU A 149 10.78 0.96 -0.08
C GLU A 149 9.81 0.35 0.95
N LEU A 150 8.56 0.82 1.00
CA LEU A 150 7.53 0.27 1.89
C LEU A 150 7.14 -1.15 1.50
N ARG A 151 7.11 -1.48 0.21
CA ARG A 151 6.92 -2.86 -0.25
C ARG A 151 8.07 -3.76 0.20
N GLN A 152 9.30 -3.26 0.24
CA GLN A 152 10.44 -4.02 0.77
C GLN A 152 10.31 -4.24 2.28
N VAL A 153 9.95 -3.19 3.04
CA VAL A 153 9.66 -3.31 4.48
C VAL A 153 8.60 -4.37 4.75
N LEU A 154 7.50 -4.37 4.00
CA LEU A 154 6.41 -5.34 4.17
C LEU A 154 6.79 -6.76 3.73
N ALA A 155 7.70 -6.92 2.77
CA ALA A 155 8.18 -8.22 2.32
C ALA A 155 8.96 -8.98 3.43
N GLU A 156 9.53 -8.28 4.41
CA GLU A 156 10.20 -8.89 5.56
C GLU A 156 9.25 -9.65 6.51
N PHE A 157 7.92 -9.57 6.29
CA PHE A 157 6.90 -10.21 7.12
C PHE A 157 6.20 -11.38 6.43
N GLN A 158 6.60 -11.73 5.20
CA GLN A 158 6.07 -12.84 4.41
C GLN A 158 6.84 -14.15 4.63
#